data_AF-A0A927NKB2-F1
#
_entry.id   AF-A0A927NKB2-F1
#
_cell.length_a   1.000
_cell.length_b   1.000
_cell.length_c   1.000
_cell.angle_alpha   90.00
_cell.angle_beta   90.00
_cell.angle_gamma   90.00
#
_symmetry.space_group_name_H-M   'P 1'
#
loop_
_entity.id
_entity.type
_entity.pdbx_description
1 polymer ?
#
loop_
_entity_poly.entity_id
_entity_poly.type
_entity_poly.pdbx_seq_one_letter_code
_entity_poly.pdbx_strand_id
1 'polypeptide(L)'
;MKIKNAIKIFFKNYNLVLKVAITQLVFIAVIFGIVALLASNVIVDVNTGLTEFGIIDKLSVIIGEISSGDFDAQRFQLLTTELQEAIFAWGTSVEFFYRMVAFSVLLILVLVLLTVYCTNFYMVPFNQNLHDFMSTSAKIPYFWRFVKSFGKSAKTQLVYIAFPLLLDLFIIVGTLGAYSMIFSYLGLSGVVLTIIILILLLSLRKTLFAFWIPAMVINQLPVVASMKEGFKLLADGFGKVFSRILSAMLLIAALITILLFAIVNVWTLLLVVFILLHGELLISTICMVEYYNQSNFGFYIDQMHTISAEGIETVTVLDEDDDF
;
A
#
# COMPACT_ATOMS: atom_id res chain seq x y z
N MET A 1 -9.87 -9.40 21.12
CA MET A 1 -9.29 -8.11 21.52
C MET A 1 -8.91 -7.34 20.26
N LYS A 2 -9.18 -6.03 20.23
CA LYS A 2 -10.01 -5.47 19.15
C LYS A 2 -9.20 -4.52 18.25
N ILE A 3 -9.54 -4.44 16.96
CA ILE A 3 -9.11 -3.38 16.02
C ILE A 3 -9.11 -1.99 16.69
N LYS A 4 -10.04 -1.76 17.64
CA LYS A 4 -10.08 -0.63 18.57
C LYS A 4 -8.73 -0.27 19.20
N ASN A 5 -7.93 -1.23 19.64
CA ASN A 5 -6.64 -0.99 20.29
C ASN A 5 -5.60 -0.52 19.28
N ALA A 6 -5.56 -1.13 18.08
CA ALA A 6 -4.72 -0.64 16.99
C ALA A 6 -5.11 0.78 16.56
N ILE A 7 -6.42 1.08 16.49
CA ILE A 7 -6.92 2.43 16.21
C ILE A 7 -6.53 3.43 17.32
N LYS A 8 -6.69 3.06 18.60
CA LYS A 8 -6.25 3.90 19.73
C LYS A 8 -4.76 4.21 19.63
N ILE A 9 -3.91 3.20 19.44
CA ILE A 9 -2.45 3.36 19.31
C ILE A 9 -2.10 4.23 18.10
N PHE A 10 -2.78 4.03 16.97
CA PHE A 10 -2.60 4.83 15.76
C PHE A 10 -2.87 6.32 16.01
N PHE A 11 -4.01 6.66 16.63
CA PHE A 11 -4.35 8.06 16.94
C PHE A 11 -3.48 8.66 18.05
N LYS A 12 -3.07 7.87 19.05
CA LYS A 12 -2.14 8.33 20.10
C LYS A 12 -0.75 8.64 19.54
N ASN A 13 -0.35 7.95 18.48
CA ASN A 13 0.90 8.19 17.76
C ASN A 13 0.70 8.99 16.46
N TYR A 14 -0.35 9.80 16.36
CA TYR A 14 -0.66 10.50 15.11
C TYR A 14 0.45 11.45 14.65
N ASN A 15 1.21 12.05 15.56
CA ASN A 15 2.39 12.87 15.19
C ASN A 15 3.47 12.04 14.47
N LEU A 16 3.67 10.77 14.86
CA LEU A 16 4.55 9.85 14.15
C LEU A 16 3.98 9.54 12.74
N VAL A 17 2.68 9.26 12.66
CA VAL A 17 1.97 8.99 11.40
C VAL A 17 2.15 10.16 10.42
N LEU A 18 1.95 11.41 10.88
CA LEU A 18 2.14 12.61 10.06
C LEU A 18 3.58 12.75 9.57
N LYS A 19 4.58 12.57 10.45
CA LYS A 19 6.00 12.64 10.07
C LYS A 19 6.35 11.61 9.00
N VAL A 20 5.79 10.41 9.10
CA VAL A 20 5.99 9.35 8.12
C VAL A 20 5.29 9.68 6.79
N ALA A 21 4.04 10.13 6.83
CA ALA A 21 3.30 10.53 5.64
C ALA A 21 3.99 11.67 4.89
N ILE A 22 4.50 12.69 5.60
CA ILE A 22 5.30 13.77 5.01
C ILE A 22 6.57 13.21 4.36
N THR A 23 7.26 12.27 5.02
CA THR A 23 8.46 11.63 4.47
C THR A 23 8.15 10.87 3.18
N GLN A 24 7.01 10.16 3.12
CA GLN A 24 6.55 9.48 1.90
C GLN A 24 6.24 10.48 0.79
N LEU A 25 5.55 11.58 1.09
CA LEU A 25 5.26 12.65 0.12
C LEU A 25 6.54 13.29 -0.44
N VAL A 26 7.55 13.51 0.41
CA VAL A 26 8.86 14.01 -0.04
C VAL A 26 9.51 13.02 -1.01
N PHE A 27 9.50 11.72 -0.70
CA PHE A 27 10.03 10.71 -1.63
C PHE A 27 9.27 10.69 -2.95
N ILE A 28 7.94 10.74 -2.92
CA ILE A 28 7.10 10.81 -4.11
C ILE A 28 7.46 12.05 -4.93
N ALA A 29 7.54 13.23 -4.30
CA ALA A 29 7.86 14.49 -4.99
C ALA A 29 9.26 14.48 -5.62
N VAL A 30 10.27 13.95 -4.91
CA VAL A 30 11.64 13.82 -5.44
C VAL A 30 11.66 12.88 -6.64
N ILE A 31 10.96 11.76 -6.58
CA ILE A 31 10.91 10.81 -7.68
C ILE A 31 10.15 11.40 -8.87
N PHE A 32 9.01 12.06 -8.66
CA PHE A 32 8.31 12.79 -9.71
C PHE A 32 9.20 13.86 -10.36
N GLY A 33 10.00 14.58 -9.57
CA GLY A 33 10.98 15.52 -10.08
C GLY A 33 12.05 14.86 -10.96
N ILE A 34 12.59 13.72 -10.52
CA ILE A 34 13.55 12.93 -11.29
C ILE A 34 12.93 12.40 -12.59
N VAL A 35 11.69 11.88 -12.52
CA VAL A 35 10.92 11.43 -13.69
C VAL A 35 10.72 12.59 -14.67
N ALA A 36 10.28 13.75 -14.19
CA ALA A 36 10.08 14.93 -15.03
C ALA A 36 11.37 15.40 -15.72
N LEU A 37 12.52 15.29 -15.05
CA LEU A 37 13.82 15.69 -15.61
C LEU A 37 14.41 14.66 -16.59
N LEU A 38 14.33 13.36 -16.26
CA LEU A 38 14.95 12.30 -17.05
C LEU A 38 14.06 11.79 -18.18
N ALA A 39 12.75 11.87 -18.00
CA ALA A 39 11.77 11.31 -18.92
C ALA A 39 11.00 12.38 -19.69
N SER A 40 11.33 13.68 -19.63
CA SER A 40 10.57 14.72 -20.36
C SER A 40 10.42 14.41 -21.85
N ASN A 41 11.52 14.07 -22.53
CA ASN A 41 11.50 13.70 -23.94
C ASN A 41 10.77 12.37 -24.18
N VAL A 42 11.01 11.37 -23.33
CA VAL A 42 10.34 10.06 -23.38
C VAL A 42 8.83 10.18 -23.15
N ILE A 43 8.39 11.04 -22.23
CA ILE A 43 6.99 11.31 -21.91
C ILE A 43 6.33 12.00 -23.09
N VAL A 44 6.99 12.96 -23.74
CA VAL A 44 6.48 13.60 -24.95
C VAL A 44 6.30 12.58 -26.07
N ASP A 45 7.30 11.73 -26.31
CA ASP A 45 7.25 10.74 -27.37
C ASP A 45 6.23 9.61 -27.09
N VAL A 46 6.12 9.16 -25.83
CA VAL A 46 5.07 8.23 -25.40
C VAL A 46 3.70 8.89 -25.50
N ASN A 47 3.54 10.15 -25.09
CA ASN A 47 2.28 10.87 -25.18
C ASN A 47 1.86 11.03 -26.65
N THR A 48 2.78 11.38 -27.54
CA THR A 48 2.54 11.44 -28.99
C THR A 48 2.06 10.08 -29.51
N GLY A 49 2.74 8.98 -29.15
CA GLY A 49 2.28 7.63 -29.52
C GLY A 49 0.91 7.27 -28.92
N LEU A 50 0.64 7.61 -27.66
CA LEU A 50 -0.66 7.33 -27.04
C LEU A 50 -1.80 8.17 -27.68
N THR A 51 -1.50 9.39 -28.13
CA THR A 51 -2.45 10.24 -28.87
C THR A 51 -2.66 9.75 -30.31
N GLU A 52 -1.59 9.38 -31.01
CA GLU A 52 -1.66 8.86 -32.39
C GLU A 52 -2.50 7.59 -32.51
N PHE A 53 -2.41 6.70 -31.51
CA PHE A 53 -3.21 5.47 -31.45
C PHE A 53 -4.58 5.68 -30.75
N GLY A 54 -4.93 6.91 -30.38
CA GLY A 54 -6.21 7.25 -29.76
C GLY A 54 -6.45 6.59 -28.39
N ILE A 55 -5.39 6.15 -27.69
CA ILE A 55 -5.48 5.43 -26.41
C ILE A 55 -5.97 6.38 -25.31
N ILE A 56 -5.48 7.62 -25.29
CA ILE A 56 -5.89 8.65 -24.31
C ILE A 56 -7.36 8.98 -24.48
N ASP A 57 -7.82 9.15 -25.72
CA ASP A 57 -9.20 9.48 -26.03
C ASP A 57 -10.14 8.34 -25.61
N LYS A 58 -9.80 7.08 -25.94
CA LYS A 58 -10.57 5.90 -25.53
C LYS A 58 -10.63 5.75 -24.00
N LEU A 59 -9.50 5.95 -23.30
CA LEU A 59 -9.48 5.94 -21.82
C LEU A 59 -10.35 7.06 -21.23
N SER A 60 -10.29 8.26 -21.81
CA SER A 60 -11.08 9.41 -21.34
C SER A 60 -12.58 9.18 -21.53
N VAL A 61 -13.00 8.53 -22.62
CA VAL A 61 -14.39 8.15 -22.88
C VAL A 61 -14.86 7.08 -21.90
N ILE A 62 -14.03 6.04 -21.66
CA ILE A 62 -14.34 5.00 -20.66
C ILE A 62 -14.52 5.60 -19.26
N ILE A 63 -13.59 6.46 -18.84
CA ILE A 63 -13.68 7.15 -17.53
C ILE A 63 -14.90 8.08 -17.49
N GLY A 64 -15.17 8.79 -18.59
CA GLY A 64 -16.32 9.67 -18.76
C GLY A 64 -17.65 8.93 -18.62
N GLU A 65 -17.82 7.81 -19.30
CA GLU A 65 -19.02 6.96 -19.25
C GLU A 65 -19.21 6.30 -17.88
N ILE A 66 -18.13 5.89 -17.20
CA ILE A 66 -18.21 5.43 -15.81
C ILE A 66 -18.65 6.57 -14.87
N SER A 67 -18.15 7.78 -15.10
CA SER A 67 -18.43 8.94 -14.24
C SER A 67 -19.82 9.55 -14.46
N SER A 68 -20.37 9.47 -15.66
CA SER A 68 -21.69 10.01 -16.02
C SER A 68 -22.84 9.09 -15.62
N GLY A 69 -22.55 7.82 -15.31
CA GLY A 69 -23.57 6.82 -14.98
C GLY A 69 -24.39 6.33 -16.18
N ASP A 70 -24.06 6.77 -17.40
CA ASP A 70 -24.69 6.36 -18.66
C ASP A 70 -24.04 5.06 -19.17
N PHE A 71 -24.15 4.02 -18.37
CA PHE A 71 -23.43 2.77 -18.61
C PHE A 71 -24.19 1.84 -19.56
N ASP A 72 -23.71 1.73 -20.80
CA ASP A 72 -24.09 0.68 -21.74
C ASP A 72 -23.03 -0.42 -21.78
N ALA A 73 -23.41 -1.63 -21.36
CA ALA A 73 -22.52 -2.78 -21.28
C ALA A 73 -21.93 -3.19 -22.64
N GLN A 74 -22.69 -3.07 -23.74
CA GLN A 74 -22.21 -3.45 -25.07
C GLN A 74 -21.20 -2.44 -25.60
N ARG A 75 -21.48 -1.15 -25.39
CA ARG A 75 -20.57 -0.05 -25.73
C ARG A 75 -19.29 -0.08 -24.91
N PHE A 76 -19.39 -0.39 -23.61
CA PHE A 76 -18.23 -0.56 -22.75
C PHE A 76 -17.33 -1.73 -23.19
N GLN A 77 -17.94 -2.87 -23.57
CA GLN A 77 -17.20 -4.02 -24.09
C GLN A 77 -16.52 -3.72 -25.43
N LEU A 78 -17.18 -2.95 -26.31
CA LEU A 78 -16.59 -2.47 -27.56
C LEU A 78 -15.39 -1.56 -27.29
N LEU A 79 -15.54 -0.55 -26.42
CA LEU A 79 -14.48 0.40 -26.07
C LEU A 79 -13.27 -0.27 -25.41
N THR A 80 -13.50 -1.25 -24.55
CA THR A 80 -12.40 -2.02 -23.93
C THR A 80 -11.67 -2.91 -24.92
N THR A 81 -12.37 -3.51 -25.88
CA THR A 81 -11.76 -4.30 -26.96
C THR A 81 -10.95 -3.41 -27.89
N GLU A 82 -11.52 -2.28 -28.30
CA GLU A 82 -10.84 -1.26 -29.10
C GLU A 82 -9.59 -0.68 -28.41
N LEU A 83 -9.64 -0.51 -27.08
CA LEU A 83 -8.50 -0.10 -26.28
C LEU A 83 -7.40 -1.17 -26.29
N GLN A 84 -7.77 -2.46 -26.16
CA GLN A 84 -6.81 -3.57 -26.25
C GLN A 84 -6.13 -3.62 -27.62
N GLU A 85 -6.90 -3.48 -28.70
CA GLU A 85 -6.37 -3.44 -30.07
C GLU A 85 -5.45 -2.24 -30.29
N ALA A 86 -5.81 -1.05 -29.79
CA ALA A 86 -4.97 0.14 -29.86
C ALA A 86 -3.65 -0.03 -29.08
N ILE A 87 -3.70 -0.62 -27.88
CA ILE A 87 -2.50 -0.94 -27.08
C ILE A 87 -1.61 -1.96 -27.82
N PHE A 88 -2.22 -2.97 -28.45
CA PHE A 88 -1.49 -4.00 -29.18
C PHE A 88 -0.85 -3.44 -30.47
N ALA A 89 -1.57 -2.59 -31.21
CA ALA A 89 -1.08 -1.92 -32.40
C ALA A 89 0.05 -0.93 -32.08
N TRP A 90 -0.10 -0.16 -31.00
CA TRP A 90 0.96 0.70 -30.48
C TRP A 90 2.21 -0.11 -30.11
N GLY A 91 2.01 -1.22 -29.40
CA GLY A 91 3.07 -2.14 -28.98
C GLY A 91 3.74 -2.93 -30.10
N THR A 92 3.24 -2.90 -31.34
CA THR A 92 3.80 -3.64 -32.48
C THR A 92 4.33 -2.73 -33.61
N SER A 93 4.21 -1.42 -33.47
CA SER A 93 4.66 -0.44 -34.48
C SER A 93 6.20 -0.39 -34.61
N VAL A 94 6.71 -0.81 -35.77
CA VAL A 94 8.14 -1.17 -36.02
C VAL A 94 9.09 0.04 -36.01
N GLU A 95 8.64 1.25 -36.36
CA GLU A 95 9.49 2.45 -36.39
C GLU A 95 9.76 3.05 -34.99
N PHE A 96 8.87 2.83 -34.01
CA PHE A 96 9.03 3.31 -32.64
C PHE A 96 9.77 2.31 -31.73
N PHE A 97 9.61 1.01 -32.03
CA PHE A 97 9.98 -0.10 -31.15
C PHE A 97 11.50 -0.25 -30.89
N TYR A 98 12.35 0.04 -31.88
CA TYR A 98 13.75 -0.40 -31.83
C TYR A 98 14.72 0.61 -31.18
N ARG A 99 14.43 1.92 -31.21
CA ARG A 99 15.35 2.98 -30.73
C ARG A 99 14.89 3.69 -29.45
N MET A 100 13.58 3.79 -29.22
CA MET A 100 13.02 4.49 -28.06
C MET A 100 12.38 3.56 -27.04
N VAL A 101 11.62 2.54 -27.48
CA VAL A 101 10.79 1.74 -26.56
C VAL A 101 11.63 0.90 -25.60
N ALA A 102 12.71 0.26 -26.02
CA ALA A 102 13.54 -0.54 -25.10
C ALA A 102 14.15 0.31 -23.96
N PHE A 103 14.73 1.47 -24.29
CA PHE A 103 15.28 2.38 -23.28
C PHE A 103 14.18 3.06 -22.45
N SER A 104 13.07 3.45 -23.06
CA SER A 104 11.94 4.10 -22.38
C SER A 104 11.21 3.14 -21.45
N VAL A 105 10.97 1.91 -21.88
CA VAL A 105 10.36 0.85 -21.05
C VAL A 105 11.32 0.46 -19.93
N LEU A 106 12.61 0.32 -20.20
CA LEU A 106 13.60 0.07 -19.15
C LEU A 106 13.65 1.24 -18.16
N LEU A 107 13.62 2.48 -18.62
CA LEU A 107 13.60 3.68 -17.78
C LEU A 107 12.33 3.71 -16.92
N ILE A 108 11.16 3.51 -17.52
CA ILE A 108 9.87 3.46 -16.80
C ILE A 108 9.90 2.34 -15.76
N LEU A 109 10.39 1.15 -16.12
CA LEU A 109 10.52 0.03 -15.19
C LEU A 109 11.43 0.39 -14.02
N VAL A 110 12.61 0.95 -14.28
CA VAL A 110 13.55 1.40 -13.24
C VAL A 110 12.92 2.48 -12.37
N LEU A 111 12.16 3.41 -12.94
CA LEU A 111 11.49 4.49 -12.20
C LEU A 111 10.35 3.94 -11.32
N VAL A 112 9.57 2.97 -11.80
CA VAL A 112 8.54 2.29 -11.01
C VAL A 112 9.19 1.52 -9.86
N LEU A 113 10.26 0.77 -10.14
CA LEU A 113 11.02 0.05 -9.11
C LEU A 113 11.61 1.01 -8.08
N LEU A 114 12.17 2.13 -8.50
CA LEU A 114 12.70 3.17 -7.62
C LEU A 114 11.59 3.82 -6.79
N THR A 115 10.41 4.03 -7.37
CA THR A 115 9.24 4.55 -6.67
C THR A 115 8.83 3.59 -5.55
N VAL A 116 8.65 2.32 -5.86
CA VAL A 116 8.32 1.28 -4.88
C VAL A 116 9.43 1.15 -3.83
N TYR A 117 10.69 1.23 -4.24
CA TYR A 117 11.84 1.14 -3.35
C TYR A 117 11.79 2.26 -2.31
N CYS A 118 11.80 3.52 -2.75
CA CYS A 118 11.88 4.70 -1.89
C CYS A 118 10.63 4.89 -1.03
N THR A 119 9.43 4.71 -1.61
CA THR A 119 8.16 4.93 -0.89
C THR A 119 7.95 3.96 0.26
N ASN A 120 8.61 2.80 0.27
CA ASN A 120 8.51 1.81 1.34
C ASN A 120 9.68 1.89 2.37
N PHE A 121 10.58 2.88 2.30
CA PHE A 121 11.67 3.03 3.30
C PHE A 121 11.17 3.25 4.73
N TYR A 122 9.96 3.77 4.88
CA TYR A 122 9.37 4.04 6.18
C TYR A 122 9.03 2.79 6.98
N MET A 123 8.86 1.62 6.33
CA MET A 123 8.29 0.43 6.98
C MET A 123 9.04 0.05 8.25
N VAL A 124 10.37 -0.01 8.20
CA VAL A 124 11.21 -0.37 9.37
C VAL A 124 11.22 0.72 10.45
N PRO A 125 11.57 1.99 10.15
CA PRO A 125 11.60 3.04 11.18
C PRO A 125 10.23 3.30 11.80
N PHE A 126 9.14 3.20 11.03
CA PHE A 126 7.78 3.32 11.56
C PHE A 126 7.50 2.22 12.61
N ASN A 127 7.72 0.96 12.24
CA ASN A 127 7.50 -0.16 13.16
C ASN A 127 8.45 -0.14 14.36
N GLN A 128 9.68 0.38 14.22
CA GLN A 128 10.59 0.59 15.35
C GLN A 128 10.07 1.64 16.34
N ASN A 129 9.61 2.79 15.86
CA ASN A 129 9.02 3.79 16.76
C ASN A 129 7.74 3.27 17.42
N LEU A 130 6.94 2.51 16.67
CA LEU A 130 5.74 1.89 17.20
C LEU A 130 6.08 0.84 18.27
N HIS A 131 7.12 0.04 18.05
CA HIS A 131 7.66 -0.89 19.05
C HIS A 131 8.09 -0.16 20.31
N ASP A 132 8.91 0.89 20.20
CA ASP A 132 9.41 1.65 21.34
C ASP A 132 8.26 2.22 22.19
N PHE A 133 7.22 2.73 21.52
CA PHE A 133 6.01 3.18 22.17
C PHE A 133 5.27 2.02 22.87
N MET A 134 5.06 0.91 22.17
CA MET A 134 4.33 -0.25 22.69
C MET A 134 5.07 -0.98 23.81
N SER A 135 6.40 -0.98 23.84
CA SER A 135 7.20 -1.70 24.84
C SER A 135 7.61 -0.84 26.04
N THR A 136 7.84 0.47 25.83
CA THR A 136 8.42 1.35 26.87
C THR A 136 7.70 2.69 27.00
N SER A 137 6.63 2.94 26.23
CA SER A 137 5.97 4.25 26.13
C SER A 137 6.90 5.40 25.70
N ALA A 138 8.10 5.09 25.19
CA ALA A 138 9.11 6.06 24.82
C ALA A 138 8.83 6.69 23.46
N LYS A 139 8.85 8.02 23.39
CA LYS A 139 8.70 8.78 22.14
C LYS A 139 10.07 9.20 21.62
N ILE A 140 10.66 8.37 20.77
CA ILE A 140 11.95 8.66 20.13
C ILE A 140 11.71 9.51 18.87
N PRO A 141 12.58 10.49 18.55
CA PRO A 141 12.47 11.25 17.31
C PRO A 141 12.54 10.35 16.07
N TYR A 142 11.51 10.42 15.22
CA TYR A 142 11.39 9.61 14.00
C TYR A 142 12.63 9.68 13.11
N PHE A 143 13.18 10.88 12.89
CA PHE A 143 14.34 11.08 12.01
C PHE A 143 15.59 10.33 12.49
N TRP A 144 15.80 10.28 13.81
CA TRP A 144 16.91 9.52 14.39
C TRP A 144 16.76 8.02 14.12
N ARG A 145 15.54 7.48 14.29
CA ARG A 145 15.22 6.09 13.95
C ARG A 145 15.34 5.83 12.45
N PHE A 146 14.91 6.77 11.61
CA PHE A 146 15.05 6.68 10.15
C PHE A 146 16.52 6.51 9.73
N VAL A 147 17.41 7.37 10.23
CA VAL A 147 18.86 7.29 9.92
C VAL A 147 19.47 6.00 10.46
N LYS A 148 19.19 5.64 11.73
CA LYS A 148 19.74 4.43 12.36
C LYS A 148 19.28 3.14 11.68
N SER A 149 18.08 3.12 11.12
CA SER A 149 17.52 1.94 10.45
C SER A 149 17.72 1.93 8.93
N PHE A 150 18.35 2.95 8.35
CA PHE A 150 18.50 3.09 6.89
C PHE A 150 19.04 1.84 6.21
N GLY A 151 20.16 1.28 6.71
CA GLY A 151 20.75 0.07 6.13
C GLY A 151 19.86 -1.18 6.26
N LYS A 152 19.05 -1.25 7.31
CA LYS A 152 18.09 -2.34 7.51
C LYS A 152 16.89 -2.17 6.57
N SER A 153 16.33 -0.96 6.46
CA SER A 153 15.28 -0.60 5.49
C SER A 153 15.71 -0.90 4.05
N ALA A 154 16.92 -0.51 3.67
CA ALA A 154 17.45 -0.73 2.32
C ALA A 154 17.49 -2.22 1.96
N LYS A 155 17.99 -3.06 2.87
CA LYS A 155 18.01 -4.53 2.69
C LYS A 155 16.61 -5.13 2.63
N THR A 156 15.73 -4.68 3.51
CA THR A 156 14.32 -5.10 3.52
C THR A 156 13.65 -4.76 2.19
N GLN A 157 13.90 -3.58 1.62
CA GLN A 157 13.28 -3.20 0.35
C GLN A 157 13.80 -3.95 -0.86
N LEU A 158 15.07 -4.37 -0.86
CA LEU A 158 15.56 -5.27 -1.91
C LEU A 158 14.81 -6.61 -1.89
N VAL A 159 14.56 -7.16 -0.71
CA VAL A 159 13.77 -8.40 -0.56
C VAL A 159 12.29 -8.15 -0.91
N TYR A 160 11.75 -6.98 -0.58
CA TYR A 160 10.37 -6.60 -0.91
C TYR A 160 10.14 -6.55 -2.42
N ILE A 161 11.07 -5.98 -3.17
CA ILE A 161 11.04 -5.95 -4.64
C ILE A 161 11.12 -7.37 -5.23
N ALA A 162 11.93 -8.24 -4.64
CA ALA A 162 12.11 -9.60 -5.16
C ALA A 162 10.87 -10.50 -4.96
N PHE A 163 10.10 -10.33 -3.89
CA PHE A 163 9.00 -11.24 -3.55
C PHE A 163 7.62 -10.54 -3.52
N PRO A 164 7.31 -9.67 -2.54
CA PRO A 164 6.03 -8.97 -2.49
C PRO A 164 5.64 -8.22 -3.76
N LEU A 165 6.58 -7.55 -4.45
CA LEU A 165 6.25 -6.80 -5.66
C LEU A 165 5.89 -7.72 -6.85
N LEU A 166 6.60 -8.83 -7.01
CA LEU A 166 6.24 -9.81 -8.06
C LEU A 166 4.83 -10.35 -7.80
N LEU A 167 4.51 -10.63 -6.54
CA LEU A 167 3.18 -11.10 -6.14
C LEU A 167 2.11 -10.03 -6.44
N ASP A 168 2.39 -8.74 -6.18
CA ASP A 168 1.48 -7.65 -6.54
C ASP A 168 1.25 -7.58 -8.05
N LEU A 169 2.30 -7.74 -8.86
CA LEU A 169 2.19 -7.78 -10.31
C LEU A 169 1.32 -8.97 -10.76
N PHE A 170 1.52 -10.16 -10.18
CA PHE A 170 0.67 -11.32 -10.45
C PHE A 170 -0.79 -11.08 -10.07
N ILE A 171 -1.06 -10.41 -8.94
CA ILE A 171 -2.43 -10.06 -8.54
C ILE A 171 -3.06 -9.09 -9.54
N ILE A 172 -2.34 -8.03 -9.92
CA ILE A 172 -2.86 -7.01 -10.84
C ILE A 172 -3.12 -7.61 -12.22
N VAL A 173 -2.14 -8.30 -12.79
CA VAL A 173 -2.27 -8.95 -14.10
C VAL A 173 -3.35 -10.04 -14.06
N GLY A 174 -3.38 -10.84 -12.99
CA GLY A 174 -4.38 -11.90 -12.82
C GLY A 174 -5.81 -11.37 -12.71
N THR A 175 -6.02 -10.27 -11.98
CA THR A 175 -7.35 -9.66 -11.82
C THR A 175 -7.82 -8.93 -13.07
N LEU A 176 -6.93 -8.18 -13.74
CA LEU A 176 -7.24 -7.53 -15.02
C LEU A 176 -7.49 -8.57 -16.13
N GLY A 177 -6.72 -9.65 -16.14
CA GLY A 177 -6.93 -10.78 -17.06
C GLY A 177 -8.26 -11.49 -16.81
N ALA A 178 -8.59 -11.77 -15.54
CA ALA A 178 -9.87 -12.35 -15.16
C ALA A 178 -11.06 -11.46 -15.55
N TYR A 179 -10.93 -10.13 -15.38
CA TYR A 179 -11.94 -9.19 -15.86
C TYR A 179 -12.15 -9.31 -17.36
N SER A 180 -11.07 -9.23 -18.12
CA SER A 180 -11.13 -9.24 -19.59
C SER A 180 -11.72 -10.54 -20.16
N MET A 181 -11.36 -11.69 -19.58
CA MET A 181 -11.77 -13.00 -20.09
C MET A 181 -13.14 -13.48 -19.59
N ILE A 182 -13.48 -13.22 -18.33
CA ILE A 182 -14.63 -13.84 -17.66
C ILE A 182 -15.72 -12.82 -17.35
N PHE A 183 -15.34 -11.65 -16.82
CA PHE A 183 -16.29 -10.69 -16.26
C PHE A 183 -16.67 -9.55 -17.20
N SER A 184 -16.05 -9.45 -18.37
CA SER A 184 -16.33 -8.41 -19.38
C SER A 184 -17.79 -8.43 -19.82
N TYR A 185 -18.41 -9.60 -19.92
CA TYR A 185 -19.83 -9.77 -20.26
C TYR A 185 -20.81 -9.27 -19.19
N LEU A 186 -20.35 -9.04 -17.95
CA LEU A 186 -21.21 -8.61 -16.83
C LEU A 186 -21.26 -7.08 -16.67
N GLY A 187 -20.60 -6.32 -17.54
CA GLY A 187 -20.58 -4.85 -17.47
C GLY A 187 -20.10 -4.32 -16.11
N LEU A 188 -20.84 -3.38 -15.53
CA LEU A 188 -20.50 -2.72 -14.26
C LEU A 188 -20.44 -3.71 -13.08
N SER A 189 -21.30 -4.72 -13.07
CA SER A 189 -21.24 -5.80 -12.08
C SER A 189 -19.93 -6.58 -12.16
N GLY A 190 -19.40 -6.76 -13.37
CA GLY A 190 -18.09 -7.38 -13.59
C GLY A 190 -16.93 -6.55 -13.02
N VAL A 191 -17.01 -5.22 -13.13
CA VAL A 191 -16.02 -4.29 -12.54
C VAL A 191 -16.05 -4.39 -11.02
N VAL A 192 -17.24 -4.36 -10.41
CA VAL A 192 -17.41 -4.48 -8.96
C VAL A 192 -16.85 -5.81 -8.45
N LEU A 193 -17.17 -6.93 -9.11
CA LEU A 193 -16.63 -8.25 -8.75
C LEU A 193 -15.10 -8.29 -8.85
N THR A 194 -14.53 -7.69 -9.89
CA THR A 194 -13.07 -7.62 -10.08
C THR A 194 -12.41 -6.83 -8.95
N ILE A 195 -12.98 -5.69 -8.56
CA ILE A 195 -12.49 -4.88 -7.43
C ILE A 195 -12.56 -5.68 -6.12
N ILE A 196 -13.64 -6.43 -5.89
CA ILE A 196 -13.76 -7.27 -4.69
C ILE A 196 -12.68 -8.36 -4.68
N ILE A 197 -12.46 -9.06 -5.80
CA ILE A 197 -11.40 -10.07 -5.93
C ILE A 197 -10.03 -9.45 -5.72
N LEU A 198 -9.78 -8.27 -6.29
CA LEU A 198 -8.54 -7.52 -6.10
C LEU A 198 -8.30 -7.19 -4.63
N ILE A 199 -9.30 -6.67 -3.91
CA ILE A 199 -9.19 -6.37 -2.48
C ILE A 199 -8.93 -7.64 -1.68
N LEU A 200 -9.60 -8.76 -2.00
CA LEU A 200 -9.38 -10.04 -1.34
C LEU A 200 -7.94 -10.55 -1.53
N LEU A 201 -7.42 -10.51 -2.76
CA LEU A 201 -6.06 -10.95 -3.07
C LEU A 201 -5.00 -10.03 -2.44
N LEU A 202 -5.20 -8.71 -2.48
CA LEU A 202 -4.30 -7.75 -1.81
C LEU A 202 -4.34 -7.93 -0.28
N SER A 203 -5.51 -8.20 0.30
CA SER A 203 -5.64 -8.51 1.74
C SER A 203 -4.92 -9.81 2.10
N LEU A 204 -5.01 -10.83 1.23
CA LEU A 204 -4.31 -12.10 1.39
C LEU A 204 -2.80 -11.88 1.38
N ARG A 205 -2.31 -11.14 0.39
CA ARG A 205 -0.91 -10.75 0.26
C ARG A 205 -0.41 -9.99 1.49
N LYS A 206 -1.15 -8.96 1.93
CA LYS A 206 -0.79 -8.18 3.14
C LYS A 206 -0.78 -9.07 4.39
N THR A 207 -1.69 -10.03 4.48
CA THR A 207 -1.74 -11.01 5.57
C THR A 207 -0.51 -11.91 5.58
N LEU A 208 -0.13 -12.47 4.43
CA LEU A 208 1.06 -13.33 4.32
C LEU A 208 2.31 -12.63 4.88
N PHE A 209 2.50 -11.36 4.55
CA PHE A 209 3.65 -10.57 5.01
C PHE A 209 3.42 -9.75 6.28
N ALA A 210 2.29 -9.93 6.99
CA ALA A 210 1.90 -9.08 8.12
C ALA A 210 2.95 -9.05 9.24
N PHE A 211 3.54 -10.21 9.56
CA PHE A 211 4.47 -10.37 10.68
C PHE A 211 5.94 -10.26 10.31
N TRP A 212 6.25 -10.05 9.03
CA TRP A 212 7.63 -9.97 8.58
C TRP A 212 8.39 -8.79 9.22
N ILE A 213 7.80 -7.58 9.16
CA ILE A 213 8.42 -6.38 9.73
C ILE A 213 8.35 -6.37 11.26
N PRO A 214 7.22 -6.70 11.92
CA PRO A 214 7.17 -6.86 13.37
C PRO A 214 8.22 -7.83 13.93
N ALA A 215 8.35 -9.04 13.36
CA ALA A 215 9.36 -10.02 13.80
C ALA A 215 10.79 -9.48 13.64
N MET A 216 11.03 -8.72 12.58
CA MET A 216 12.33 -8.11 12.33
C MET A 216 12.68 -7.00 13.33
N VAL A 217 11.69 -6.23 13.76
CA VAL A 217 11.86 -5.10 14.68
C VAL A 217 11.98 -5.59 16.12
N ILE A 218 11.09 -6.48 16.55
CA ILE A 218 10.99 -6.93 17.94
C ILE A 218 12.10 -7.92 18.27
N ASN A 219 12.29 -8.96 17.44
CA ASN A 219 13.29 -10.00 17.70
C ASN A 219 14.68 -9.63 17.16
N GLN A 220 14.84 -8.45 16.57
CA GLN A 220 16.09 -7.98 15.92
C GLN A 220 16.70 -8.96 14.89
N LEU A 221 15.88 -9.81 14.28
CA LEU A 221 16.31 -10.82 13.33
C LEU A 221 16.80 -10.21 12.00
N PRO A 222 17.67 -10.92 11.26
CA PRO A 222 18.00 -10.57 9.88
C PRO A 222 16.78 -10.73 8.96
N VAL A 223 16.78 -10.00 7.84
CA VAL A 223 15.62 -9.82 6.95
C VAL A 223 14.94 -11.12 6.51
N VAL A 224 15.71 -12.16 6.17
CA VAL A 224 15.16 -13.44 5.72
C VAL A 224 14.67 -14.31 6.89
N ALA A 225 15.37 -14.25 8.03
CA ALA A 225 14.96 -15.00 9.21
C ALA A 225 13.67 -14.44 9.81
N SER A 226 13.49 -13.11 9.80
CA SER A 226 12.24 -12.49 10.24
C SER A 226 11.05 -12.86 9.37
N MET A 227 11.26 -13.10 8.07
CA MET A 227 10.20 -13.56 7.17
C MET A 227 9.74 -14.98 7.53
N LYS A 228 10.70 -15.89 7.79
CA LYS A 228 10.40 -17.26 8.22
C LYS A 228 9.68 -17.29 9.57
N GLU A 229 10.16 -16.49 10.53
CA GLU A 229 9.53 -16.37 11.85
C GLU A 229 8.11 -15.81 11.74
N GLY A 230 7.93 -14.78 10.91
CA GLY A 230 6.62 -14.19 10.64
C GLY A 230 5.62 -15.20 10.07
N PHE A 231 6.05 -16.04 9.12
CA PHE A 231 5.18 -17.09 8.57
C PHE A 231 4.84 -18.17 9.59
N LYS A 232 5.79 -18.57 10.43
CA LYS A 232 5.57 -19.57 11.48
C LYS A 232 4.51 -19.09 12.47
N LEU A 233 4.64 -17.85 12.97
CA LEU A 233 3.69 -17.27 13.90
C LEU A 233 2.31 -17.06 13.25
N LEU A 234 2.30 -16.62 11.98
CA LEU A 234 1.05 -16.36 11.25
C LEU A 234 0.19 -17.61 11.05
N ALA A 235 0.79 -18.79 10.93
CA ALA A 235 0.06 -20.04 10.68
C ALA A 235 -1.03 -20.31 11.73
N ASP A 236 -0.76 -20.02 13.00
CA ASP A 236 -1.68 -20.28 14.11
C ASP A 236 -2.85 -19.27 14.19
N GLY A 237 -2.69 -18.11 13.55
CA GLY A 237 -3.62 -16.98 13.64
C GLY A 237 -4.14 -16.45 12.31
N PHE A 238 -3.84 -17.11 11.18
CA PHE A 238 -4.01 -16.57 9.83
C PHE A 238 -5.41 -15.99 9.59
N GLY A 239 -6.47 -16.76 9.88
CA GLY A 239 -7.84 -16.32 9.62
C GLY A 239 -8.24 -15.07 10.41
N LYS A 240 -7.74 -14.93 11.65
CA LYS A 240 -8.01 -13.75 12.49
C LYS A 240 -7.29 -12.51 11.97
N VAL A 241 -6.04 -12.66 11.53
CA VAL A 241 -5.24 -11.57 10.94
C VAL A 241 -5.82 -11.15 9.59
N PHE A 242 -6.15 -12.13 8.75
CA PHE A 242 -6.78 -11.92 7.44
C PHE A 242 -8.08 -11.13 7.56
N SER A 243 -8.99 -11.55 8.45
CA SER A 243 -10.27 -10.87 8.65
C SER A 243 -10.10 -9.40 9.09
N ARG A 244 -9.09 -9.10 9.93
CA ARG A 244 -8.82 -7.74 10.40
C ARG A 244 -8.22 -6.86 9.31
N ILE A 245 -7.27 -7.38 8.55
CA ILE A 245 -6.67 -6.67 7.41
C ILE A 245 -7.73 -6.45 6.32
N LEU A 246 -8.52 -7.46 5.99
CA LEU A 246 -9.60 -7.37 5.01
C LEU A 246 -10.63 -6.33 5.42
N SER A 247 -11.04 -6.30 6.69
CA SER A 247 -11.98 -5.30 7.20
C SER A 247 -11.43 -3.87 7.07
N ALA A 248 -10.15 -3.68 7.38
CA ALA A 248 -9.49 -2.37 7.23
C ALA A 248 -9.39 -1.96 5.75
N MET A 249 -9.02 -2.89 4.86
CA MET A 249 -8.91 -2.62 3.42
C MET A 249 -10.27 -2.33 2.78
N LEU A 250 -11.33 -3.04 3.18
CA LEU A 250 -12.70 -2.76 2.72
C LEU A 250 -13.17 -1.38 3.19
N LEU A 251 -12.87 -0.98 4.43
CA LEU A 251 -13.20 0.35 4.93
C LEU A 251 -12.46 1.44 4.13
N ILE A 252 -11.16 1.27 3.89
CA ILE A 252 -10.35 2.20 3.08
C ILE A 252 -10.92 2.31 1.66
N ALA A 253 -11.20 1.17 1.02
CA ALA A 253 -11.78 1.13 -0.32
C ALA A 253 -13.15 1.81 -0.37
N ALA A 254 -14.03 1.56 0.60
CA ALA A 254 -15.34 2.20 0.69
C ALA A 254 -15.23 3.73 0.81
N LEU A 255 -14.32 4.23 1.66
CA LEU A 255 -14.06 5.67 1.80
C LEU A 255 -13.58 6.30 0.50
N ILE A 256 -12.65 5.63 -0.21
CA ILE A 256 -12.15 6.09 -1.51
C ILE A 256 -13.29 6.13 -2.53
N THR A 257 -14.09 5.06 -2.63
CA THR A 257 -15.21 4.99 -3.57
C THR A 257 -16.22 6.11 -3.32
N ILE A 258 -16.61 6.36 -2.06
CA ILE A 258 -17.52 7.45 -1.71
C ILE A 258 -16.96 8.81 -2.15
N LEU A 259 -15.67 9.05 -1.92
CA LEU A 259 -15.02 10.31 -2.31
C LEU A 259 -14.99 10.50 -3.84
N LEU A 260 -14.68 9.43 -4.58
CA LEU A 260 -14.65 9.46 -6.04
C LEU A 260 -16.04 9.73 -6.64
N PHE A 261 -17.11 9.22 -6.02
CA PHE A 261 -18.49 9.49 -6.46
C PHE A 261 -19.01 10.87 -6.00
N ALA A 262 -18.56 11.38 -4.86
CA ALA A 262 -19.10 12.62 -4.29
C ALA A 262 -18.55 13.89 -4.96
N ILE A 263 -17.26 13.91 -5.34
CA ILE A 263 -16.59 15.13 -5.82
C ILE A 263 -15.49 14.73 -6.81
N VAL A 264 -15.51 15.26 -8.04
CA VAL A 264 -14.41 15.07 -9.01
C VAL A 264 -13.64 16.39 -9.14
N ASN A 265 -12.71 16.63 -8.21
CA ASN A 265 -11.78 17.76 -8.30
C ASN A 265 -10.38 17.39 -7.76
N VAL A 266 -9.42 18.29 -7.92
CA VAL A 266 -8.04 18.10 -7.44
C VAL A 266 -7.98 17.84 -5.93
N TRP A 267 -8.89 18.41 -5.14
CA TRP A 267 -8.95 18.18 -3.70
C TRP A 267 -9.37 16.75 -3.35
N THR A 268 -10.26 16.13 -4.15
CA THR A 268 -10.60 14.71 -4.00
C THR A 268 -9.38 13.83 -4.21
N LEU A 269 -8.57 14.09 -5.24
CA LEU A 269 -7.35 13.33 -5.49
C LEU A 269 -6.37 13.43 -4.32
N LEU A 270 -6.18 14.62 -3.76
CA LEU A 270 -5.35 14.82 -2.57
C LEU A 270 -5.89 14.07 -1.34
N LEU A 271 -7.22 14.06 -1.14
CA LEU A 271 -7.85 13.31 -0.07
C LEU A 271 -7.72 11.79 -0.25
N VAL A 272 -7.81 11.29 -1.49
CA VAL A 272 -7.58 9.86 -1.79
C VAL A 272 -6.14 9.47 -1.46
N VAL A 273 -5.15 10.28 -1.88
CA VAL A 273 -3.74 10.06 -1.53
C VAL A 273 -3.55 10.08 -0.02
N PHE A 274 -4.16 11.05 0.67
CA PHE A 274 -4.13 11.14 2.13
C PHE A 274 -4.66 9.85 2.80
N ILE A 275 -5.83 9.36 2.35
CA ILE A 275 -6.45 8.14 2.89
C ILE A 275 -5.58 6.91 2.62
N LEU A 276 -4.99 6.78 1.43
CA LEU A 276 -4.12 5.66 1.09
C LEU A 276 -2.87 5.61 2.00
N LEU A 277 -2.20 6.75 2.19
CA LEU A 277 -1.00 6.82 3.05
C LEU A 277 -1.34 6.49 4.51
N HIS A 278 -2.42 7.06 5.05
CA HIS A 278 -2.84 6.80 6.43
C HIS A 278 -3.38 5.39 6.61
N GLY A 279 -4.07 4.85 5.60
CA GLY A 279 -4.59 3.49 5.58
C GLY A 279 -3.48 2.44 5.65
N GLU A 280 -2.40 2.63 4.89
CA GLU A 280 -1.21 1.76 4.94
C GLU A 280 -0.54 1.78 6.33
N LEU A 281 -0.43 2.96 6.95
CA LEU A 281 0.12 3.10 8.30
C LEU A 281 -0.79 2.45 9.36
N LEU A 282 -2.12 2.56 9.19
CA LEU A 282 -3.09 1.89 10.05
C LEU A 282 -2.97 0.37 9.94
N ILE A 283 -2.86 -0.18 8.73
CA ILE A 283 -2.67 -1.61 8.50
C ILE A 283 -1.36 -2.08 9.15
N SER A 284 -0.27 -1.31 9.02
CA SER A 284 0.99 -1.64 9.70
C SER A 284 0.85 -1.65 11.23
N THR A 285 0.09 -0.72 11.81
CA THR A 285 -0.20 -0.73 13.25
C THR A 285 -1.04 -1.94 13.66
N ILE A 286 -2.04 -2.32 12.85
CA ILE A 286 -2.83 -3.55 13.07
C ILE A 286 -1.89 -4.76 13.09
N CYS A 287 -1.00 -4.89 12.10
CA CYS A 287 -0.05 -6.00 12.02
C CYS A 287 0.87 -6.07 13.25
N MET A 288 1.33 -4.92 13.75
CA MET A 288 2.16 -4.84 14.96
C MET A 288 1.40 -5.30 16.21
N VAL A 289 0.16 -4.83 16.39
CA VAL A 289 -0.68 -5.23 17.53
C VAL A 289 -1.03 -6.73 17.47
N GLU A 290 -1.35 -7.25 16.28
CA GLU A 290 -1.58 -8.69 16.09
C GLU A 290 -0.35 -9.53 16.43
N TYR A 291 0.85 -9.05 16.05
CA TYR A 291 2.09 -9.74 16.38
C TYR A 291 2.30 -9.83 17.90
N TYR A 292 2.10 -8.73 18.62
CA TYR A 292 2.18 -8.70 20.09
C TYR A 292 1.19 -9.68 20.73
N ASN A 293 -0.06 -9.67 20.26
CA ASN A 293 -1.08 -10.58 20.78
C ASN A 293 -0.73 -12.05 20.54
N GLN A 294 -0.16 -12.39 19.38
CA GLN A 294 0.19 -13.79 19.07
C GLN A 294 1.49 -14.24 19.75
N SER A 295 2.42 -13.32 20.00
CA SER A 295 3.63 -13.59 20.79
C SER A 295 3.42 -13.50 22.31
N ASN A 296 2.18 -13.25 22.78
CA ASN A 296 1.83 -13.03 24.19
C ASN A 296 2.69 -11.94 24.87
N PHE A 297 2.99 -10.87 24.13
CA PHE A 297 3.68 -9.71 24.69
C PHE A 297 2.67 -8.71 25.26
N GLY A 298 2.95 -8.22 26.46
CA GLY A 298 2.24 -7.05 26.97
C GLY A 298 2.63 -5.78 26.21
N PHE A 299 1.71 -4.84 26.06
CA PHE A 299 1.97 -3.57 25.39
C PHE A 299 1.20 -2.38 25.93
N TYR A 300 1.80 -1.20 25.83
CA TYR A 300 1.17 0.08 26.15
C TYR A 300 0.19 0.50 25.04
N ILE A 301 -1.04 0.84 25.43
CA ILE A 301 -2.02 1.56 24.58
C ILE A 301 -1.82 3.07 24.74
N ASP A 302 -1.54 3.50 25.96
CA ASP A 302 -1.27 4.86 26.38
C ASP A 302 -0.27 4.86 27.55
N GLN A 303 0.23 6.02 27.97
CA GLN A 303 1.14 6.15 29.11
C GLN A 303 0.60 5.51 30.40
N MET A 304 -0.73 5.49 30.56
CA MET A 304 -1.42 4.97 31.74
C MET A 304 -2.12 3.63 31.51
N HIS A 305 -2.15 3.09 30.29
CA HIS A 305 -2.93 1.88 29.96
C HIS A 305 -2.03 0.82 29.33
N THR A 306 -1.93 -0.33 29.98
CA THR A 306 -1.19 -1.49 29.47
C THR A 306 -2.13 -2.67 29.25
N ILE A 307 -1.82 -3.47 28.24
CA ILE A 307 -2.41 -4.78 28.05
C ILE A 307 -1.38 -5.79 28.51
N SER A 308 -1.71 -6.61 29.50
CA SER A 308 -0.84 -7.69 29.94
C SER A 308 -0.75 -8.80 28.88
N ALA A 309 0.24 -9.69 29.01
CA ALA A 309 0.37 -10.88 28.17
C ALA A 309 -0.90 -11.75 28.17
N GLU A 310 -1.70 -11.68 29.24
CA GLU A 310 -2.97 -12.41 29.40
C GLU A 310 -4.17 -11.67 28.76
N GLY A 311 -3.96 -10.50 28.15
CA GLY A 311 -5.00 -9.71 27.51
C GLY A 311 -5.85 -8.89 28.48
N ILE A 312 -5.37 -8.67 29.71
CA ILE A 312 -6.05 -7.85 30.72
C ILE A 312 -5.61 -6.39 30.56
N GLU A 313 -6.56 -5.48 30.34
CA GLU A 313 -6.31 -4.03 30.33
C GLU A 313 -6.15 -3.56 31.78
N THR A 314 -4.95 -3.07 32.11
CA THR A 314 -4.64 -2.52 33.43
C THR A 314 -4.30 -1.04 33.31
N VAL A 315 -4.78 -0.25 34.27
CA VAL A 315 -4.42 1.15 34.40
C VAL A 315 -3.22 1.21 35.32
N THR A 316 -2.06 1.59 34.80
CA THR A 316 -0.92 1.96 35.65
C THR A 316 -1.24 3.32 36.24
N VAL A 317 -1.69 3.34 37.50
CA VAL A 317 -1.69 4.54 38.33
C VAL A 317 -0.23 4.87 38.57
N LEU A 318 0.24 6.02 38.10
CA LEU A 318 1.48 6.59 38.61
C LEU A 318 1.15 6.98 40.06
N ASP A 319 1.67 6.24 41.03
CA ASP A 319 1.64 6.72 42.41
C ASP A 319 2.36 8.08 42.39
N GLU A 320 1.63 9.14 42.71
CA GLU A 320 2.17 10.48 42.97
C GLU A 320 2.89 10.54 44.33
N ASP A 321 3.06 9.41 45.01
CA ASP A 321 3.71 9.30 46.31
C ASP A 321 5.03 8.52 46.18
N ASP A 322 6.10 9.23 45.82
CA ASP A 322 7.45 8.97 46.31
C ASP A 322 8.29 10.25 46.08
N ASP A 323 7.85 11.33 46.75
CA ASP A 323 8.77 12.36 47.25
C ASP A 323 9.70 11.68 48.26
N PHE A 324 10.99 11.52 47.95
CA PHE A 324 12.14 11.65 48.88
C PHE A 324 13.47 11.79 48.14
#